data_AF-A0A8I0N2Q7-F1
#
_entry.id   AF-A0A8I0N2Q7-F1
#
_cell.length_a   1.000
_cell.length_b   1.000
_cell.length_c   1.000
_cell.angle_alpha   90.00
_cell.angle_beta   90.00
_cell.angle_gamma   90.00
#
_symmetry.space_group_name_H-M   'P 1'
#
loop_
_entity.id
_entity.type
_entity.pdbx_description
1 polymer ?
#
loop_
_entity_poly.entity_id
_entity_poly.type
_entity_poly.pdbx_seq_one_letter_code
_entity_poly.pdbx_strand_id
1 'polypeptide(L)'
;MADDKEKTQRRVYVLPTDLVERIVAYQQDMGLPSEVEAARRLLDEALMRRDDWRAITNRFLEKLKETRVMSDIAKDILVGHPLVSQVRMDPGTIKFDLTSGETIEITNNGLVTATDNYGQNLDLNASPFSRHLDDEIPF
;
A
#
# COMPACT_ATOMS: atom_id res chain seq x y z
N MET A 1 16.48 -15.81 -25.25
CA MET A 1 15.39 -15.10 -24.55
C MET A 1 15.89 -14.93 -23.14
N ALA A 2 16.42 -13.73 -22.81
CA ALA A 2 17.20 -13.51 -21.60
C ALA A 2 16.58 -12.37 -20.78
N ASP A 3 16.17 -12.76 -19.58
CA ASP A 3 15.99 -12.03 -18.34
C ASP A 3 15.46 -10.59 -18.37
N ASP A 4 14.22 -10.50 -17.90
CA ASP A 4 13.62 -9.40 -17.16
C ASP A 4 14.50 -9.04 -15.94
N LYS A 5 15.63 -8.35 -16.18
CA LYS A 5 16.43 -7.77 -15.09
C LYS A 5 15.66 -6.59 -14.52
N GLU A 6 14.89 -6.87 -13.47
CA GLU A 6 14.42 -5.88 -12.51
C GLU A 6 15.53 -4.84 -12.25
N LYS A 7 15.19 -3.57 -12.48
CA LYS A 7 16.07 -2.40 -12.31
C LYS A 7 16.45 -2.23 -10.84
N THR A 8 17.35 -3.07 -10.33
CA THR A 8 17.86 -2.99 -8.97
C THR A 8 18.95 -1.91 -8.89
N GLN A 9 18.68 -0.83 -8.15
CA GLN A 9 19.65 0.23 -7.87
C GLN A 9 20.34 -0.04 -6.54
N ARG A 10 21.66 -0.26 -6.55
CA ARG A 10 22.45 -0.43 -5.32
C ARG A 10 22.66 0.94 -4.65
N ARG A 11 22.16 1.09 -3.42
CA ARG A 11 22.45 2.24 -2.54
C ARG A 11 23.10 1.74 -1.26
N VAL A 12 24.11 2.46 -0.77
CA VAL A 12 24.82 2.13 0.47
C VAL A 12 24.41 3.14 1.52
N TYR A 13 23.84 2.66 2.62
CA TYR A 13 23.39 3.48 3.74
C TYR A 13 24.24 3.16 4.97
N VAL A 14 24.57 4.19 5.75
CA VAL A 14 25.19 4.03 7.07
C VAL A 14 24.05 4.01 8.09
N LEU A 15 23.95 2.92 8.85
CA LEU A 15 22.95 2.74 9.89
C LEU A 15 23.60 2.84 11.28
N PRO A 16 22.91 3.40 12.28
CA PRO A 16 23.29 3.31 13.69
C PRO A 16 23.48 1.85 14.12
N THR A 17 24.44 1.60 15.01
CA THR A 17 24.77 0.27 15.54
C THR A 17 23.55 -0.45 16.12
N ASP A 18 22.71 0.27 16.85
CA ASP A 18 21.51 -0.29 17.48
C ASP A 18 20.51 -0.86 16.45
N LEU A 19 20.42 -0.24 15.26
CA LEU A 19 19.56 -0.75 14.19
C LEU A 19 20.16 -1.99 13.54
N VAL A 20 21.49 -2.04 13.39
CA VAL A 20 22.18 -3.22 12.86
C VAL A 20 21.97 -4.41 13.78
N GLU A 21 22.11 -4.22 15.10
CA GLU A 21 21.87 -5.29 16.09
C GLU A 21 20.44 -5.83 16.01
N ARG A 22 19.44 -4.96 15.85
CA ARG A 22 18.04 -5.37 15.67
C ARG A 22 17.79 -6.13 14.37
N ILE A 23 18.47 -5.76 13.28
CA ILE A 23 18.40 -6.47 11.99
C ILE A 23 19.01 -7.87 12.13
N VAL A 24 20.14 -8.00 12.84
CA VAL A 24 20.79 -9.29 13.10
C VAL A 24 19.90 -10.20 13.95
N ALA A 25 19.26 -9.66 14.99
CA ALA A 25 18.30 -10.41 15.80
C ALA A 25 17.13 -10.94 14.93
N TYR A 26 16.53 -10.07 14.11
CA TYR A 26 15.46 -10.46 13.18
C TYR A 26 15.93 -11.51 12.15
N GLN A 27 17.17 -11.41 11.65
CA GLN A 27 17.74 -12.41 10.75
C GLN A 27 17.79 -13.79 11.42
N GLN A 28 18.26 -13.86 12.68
CA GLN A 28 18.37 -15.10 13.44
C GLN A 28 16.98 -15.70 13.70
N ASP A 29 16.03 -14.87 14.11
CA ASP A 29 14.66 -15.30 14.40
C ASP A 29 13.95 -15.87 13.16
N MET A 30 14.18 -15.27 11.98
CA MET A 30 13.56 -15.66 10.72
C MET A 30 14.38 -16.68 9.91
N GLY A 31 15.57 -17.06 10.37
CA GLY A 31 16.46 -18.02 9.69
C GLY A 31 16.92 -17.54 8.31
N LEU A 32 17.13 -16.24 8.13
CA LEU A 32 17.44 -15.65 6.82
C LEU A 32 18.94 -15.82 6.47
N PRO A 33 19.26 -16.05 5.18
CA PRO A 33 20.62 -16.40 4.75
C PRO A 33 21.59 -15.21 4.75
N SER A 34 21.09 -13.97 4.79
CA SER A 34 21.94 -12.77 4.88
C SER A 34 21.27 -11.61 5.59
N GLU A 35 22.08 -10.76 6.23
CA GLU A 35 21.65 -9.49 6.80
C GLU A 35 21.02 -8.57 5.75
N VAL A 36 21.50 -8.63 4.50
CA VAL A 36 20.97 -7.84 3.38
C VAL A 36 19.52 -8.24 3.06
N GLU A 37 19.22 -9.54 3.12
CA GLU A 37 17.86 -10.04 2.89
C GLU A 37 16.93 -9.74 4.06
N ALA A 38 17.44 -9.83 5.29
CA ALA A 38 16.73 -9.38 6.49
C ALA A 38 16.40 -7.88 6.43
N ALA A 39 17.37 -7.05 6.06
CA ALA A 39 17.18 -5.62 5.88
C ALA A 39 16.19 -5.32 4.75
N ARG A 40 16.25 -6.05 3.62
CA ARG A 40 15.28 -5.90 2.53
C ARG A 40 13.86 -6.21 2.99
N ARG A 41 13.64 -7.35 3.67
CA ARG A 41 12.31 -7.72 4.19
C ARG A 41 11.79 -6.72 5.21
N LEU A 42 12.64 -6.27 6.14
CA LEU A 42 12.26 -5.25 7.12
C LEU A 42 11.91 -3.92 6.46
N LEU A 43 12.66 -3.51 5.43
CA LEU A 43 12.37 -2.31 4.67
C LEU A 43 11.09 -2.46 3.85
N ASP A 44 10.89 -3.61 3.19
CA ASP A 44 9.66 -3.89 2.46
C ASP A 44 8.46 -3.92 3.39
N GLU A 45 8.54 -4.59 4.55
CA GLU A 45 7.48 -4.58 5.56
C GLU A 45 7.23 -3.17 6.12
N ALA A 46 8.28 -2.39 6.38
CA ALA A 46 8.15 -1.02 6.85
C ALA A 46 7.54 -0.09 5.78
N LEU A 47 7.87 -0.32 4.51
CA LEU A 47 7.30 0.40 3.38
C LEU A 47 5.86 -0.03 3.10
N MET A 48 5.53 -1.31 3.24
CA MET A 48 4.15 -1.83 3.18
C MET A 48 3.30 -1.29 4.32
N ARG A 49 3.87 -1.05 5.51
CA ARG A 49 3.20 -0.33 6.60
C ARG A 49 3.06 1.17 6.34
N ARG A 50 3.76 1.70 5.34
CA ARG A 50 3.65 3.08 4.85
C ARG A 50 2.84 3.16 3.55
N ASP A 51 2.44 2.03 2.97
CA ASP A 51 1.54 2.04 1.82
C ASP A 51 0.20 2.61 2.28
N ASP A 52 -0.18 3.75 1.70
CA ASP A 52 -1.49 4.34 1.94
C ASP A 52 -2.57 3.53 1.23
N TRP A 53 -3.82 3.69 1.67
CA TRP A 53 -5.03 3.17 1.01
C TRP A 53 -5.05 3.42 -0.51
N ARG A 54 -4.42 4.51 -0.95
CA ARG A 54 -4.23 4.88 -2.36
C ARG A 54 -3.38 3.89 -3.14
N ALA A 55 -2.30 3.38 -2.55
CA ALA A 55 -1.40 2.44 -3.21
C ALA A 55 -2.11 1.10 -3.49
N ILE A 56 -2.88 0.61 -2.51
CA ILE A 56 -3.71 -0.59 -2.64
C ILE A 56 -4.76 -0.38 -3.73
N THR A 57 -5.43 0.76 -3.70
CA THR A 57 -6.46 1.13 -4.68
C THR A 57 -5.90 1.26 -6.10
N ASN A 58 -4.73 1.88 -6.27
CA ASN A 58 -4.10 2.02 -7.58
C ASN A 58 -3.72 0.67 -8.19
N ARG A 59 -3.14 -0.25 -7.40
CA ARG A 59 -2.86 -1.62 -7.87
C ARG A 59 -4.13 -2.35 -8.28
N PHE A 60 -5.22 -2.15 -7.53
CA PHE A 60 -6.53 -2.70 -7.88
C PHE A 60 -7.05 -2.16 -9.22
N LEU A 61 -6.96 -0.84 -9.43
CA LEU A 61 -7.39 -0.19 -10.67
C LEU A 61 -6.54 -0.58 -11.88
N GLU A 62 -5.23 -0.78 -11.70
CA GLU A 62 -4.34 -1.26 -12.78
C GLU A 62 -4.73 -2.67 -13.22
N LYS A 63 -4.93 -3.60 -12.27
CA LYS A 63 -5.39 -4.95 -12.60
C LYS A 63 -6.82 -4.97 -13.17
N LEU A 64 -7.68 -4.03 -12.78
CA LEU A 64 -9.02 -3.89 -13.34
C LEU A 64 -9.00 -3.52 -14.84
N LYS A 65 -7.98 -2.79 -15.29
CA LYS A 65 -7.80 -2.48 -16.73
C LYS A 65 -7.37 -3.70 -17.54
N GLU A 66 -6.60 -4.60 -16.93
CA GLU A 66 -6.10 -5.82 -17.58
C GLU A 66 -7.12 -6.96 -17.53
N THR A 67 -7.81 -7.12 -16.41
CA THR A 67 -8.76 -8.20 -16.13
C THR A 67 -10.12 -7.63 -15.74
N ARG A 68 -11.20 -8.02 -16.43
CA ARG A 68 -12.55 -7.51 -16.16
C ARG A 68 -13.28 -8.18 -14.98
N VAL A 69 -12.69 -9.21 -14.36
CA VAL A 69 -13.33 -9.96 -13.27
C VAL A 69 -12.86 -9.43 -11.92
N MET A 70 -13.67 -8.55 -11.35
CA MET A 70 -13.40 -7.86 -10.09
C MET A 70 -13.16 -8.80 -8.90
N SER A 71 -13.89 -9.92 -8.81
CA SER A 71 -13.78 -10.86 -7.69
C SER A 71 -12.42 -11.57 -7.63
N ASP A 72 -11.81 -11.83 -8.78
CA ASP A 72 -10.49 -12.48 -8.84
C ASP A 72 -9.39 -11.51 -8.44
N ILE A 73 -9.50 -10.24 -8.87
CA ILE A 73 -8.59 -9.17 -8.47
C ILE A 73 -8.66 -8.93 -6.96
N ALA A 74 -9.87 -8.94 -6.39
CA ALA A 74 -10.05 -8.79 -4.95
C ALA A 74 -9.39 -9.92 -4.15
N LYS A 75 -9.52 -11.17 -4.63
CA LYS A 75 -8.84 -12.31 -4.00
C LYS A 75 -7.32 -12.22 -4.11
N ASP A 76 -6.79 -11.67 -5.19
CA ASP A 76 -5.35 -11.60 -5.41
C ASP A 76 -4.69 -10.43 -4.67
N ILE A 77 -5.37 -9.28 -4.58
CA ILE A 77 -4.79 -8.03 -4.03
C ILE A 77 -5.23 -7.76 -2.60
N LEU A 78 -6.51 -8.00 -2.26
CA LEU A 78 -7.08 -7.60 -0.98
C LEU A 78 -7.02 -8.72 0.05
N VAL A 79 -7.25 -9.96 -0.36
CA VAL A 79 -7.22 -11.12 0.53
C VAL A 79 -5.77 -11.44 0.90
N GLY A 80 -5.41 -11.21 2.17
CA GLY A 80 -4.04 -11.40 2.68
C GLY A 80 -3.24 -10.11 2.82
N HIS A 81 -3.81 -8.95 2.45
CA HIS A 81 -3.14 -7.68 2.65
C HIS A 81 -3.16 -7.28 4.14
N PRO A 82 -2.01 -6.96 4.78
CA PRO A 82 -1.92 -6.71 6.23
C PRO A 82 -2.69 -5.46 6.69
N LEU A 83 -2.92 -4.51 5.77
CA LEU A 83 -3.71 -3.31 6.03
C LEU A 83 -5.21 -3.52 5.79
N VAL A 84 -5.65 -4.63 5.20
CA VAL A 84 -7.07 -4.89 4.94
C VAL A 84 -7.65 -5.69 6.11
N SER A 85 -8.65 -5.10 6.77
CA SER A 85 -9.35 -5.72 7.90
C SER A 85 -10.57 -6.53 7.44
N GLN A 86 -11.31 -6.02 6.45
CA GLN A 86 -12.52 -6.64 5.94
C GLN A 86 -12.64 -6.41 4.43
N VAL A 87 -13.17 -7.39 3.71
CA VAL A 87 -13.54 -7.28 2.29
C VAL A 87 -15.00 -7.70 2.14
N ARG A 88 -15.80 -6.89 1.46
CA ARG A 88 -17.20 -7.16 1.08
C ARG A 88 -17.30 -7.07 -0.44
N MET A 89 -17.84 -8.12 -1.05
CA MET A 89 -18.04 -8.18 -2.49
C MET A 89 -19.53 -8.14 -2.76
N ASP A 90 -19.98 -7.07 -3.42
CA ASP A 90 -21.37 -6.86 -3.81
C ASP A 90 -21.47 -6.89 -5.36
N PRO A 91 -22.68 -7.07 -5.93
CA PRO A 91 -22.85 -7.11 -7.39
C PRO A 91 -22.41 -5.79 -8.05
N GLY A 92 -21.25 -5.82 -8.71
CA GLY A 92 -20.70 -4.66 -9.43
C GLY A 92 -19.91 -3.67 -8.57
N THR A 93 -19.73 -3.96 -7.27
CA THR A 93 -18.98 -3.11 -6.33
C THR A 93 -18.18 -3.96 -5.33
N ILE A 94 -16.95 -3.57 -5.05
CA ILE A 94 -16.13 -4.15 -3.99
C ILE A 94 -15.86 -3.09 -2.95
N LYS A 95 -16.12 -3.43 -1.68
CA LYS A 95 -15.81 -2.58 -0.55
C LYS A 95 -14.77 -3.27 0.33
N PHE A 96 -13.77 -2.55 0.80
CA PHE A 96 -12.83 -3.07 1.78
C PHE A 96 -12.49 -2.02 2.82
N ASP A 97 -12.35 -2.49 4.05
CA ASP A 97 -12.04 -1.67 5.21
C ASP A 97 -10.58 -1.89 5.57
N LEU A 98 -9.85 -0.80 5.80
CA LEU A 98 -8.47 -0.86 6.24
C LEU A 98 -8.37 -0.88 7.76
N THR A 99 -7.27 -1.39 8.29
CA THR A 99 -6.97 -1.43 9.73
C THR A 99 -6.71 -0.04 10.31
N SER A 100 -6.35 0.93 9.48
CA SER A 100 -6.29 2.36 9.79
C SER A 100 -7.68 3.02 9.86
N GLY A 101 -8.71 2.34 9.36
CA GLY A 101 -10.12 2.72 9.52
C GLY A 101 -10.75 3.47 8.34
N GLU A 102 -10.04 3.62 7.22
CA GLU A 102 -10.63 4.03 5.97
C GLU A 102 -11.40 2.89 5.32
N THR A 103 -12.58 3.20 4.77
CA THR A 103 -13.38 2.30 3.93
C THR A 103 -13.25 2.74 2.48
N ILE A 104 -12.93 1.80 1.60
CA ILE A 104 -12.75 2.03 0.17
C ILE A 104 -13.79 1.22 -0.58
N GLU A 105 -14.49 1.86 -1.50
CA GLU A 105 -15.47 1.27 -2.39
C GLU A 105 -15.06 1.50 -3.84
N ILE A 106 -14.92 0.41 -4.60
CA ILE A 106 -14.55 0.38 -6.01
C ILE A 106 -15.70 -0.23 -6.81
N THR A 107 -16.12 0.43 -7.86
CA THR A 107 -17.21 -0.02 -8.74
C THR A 107 -16.66 -0.53 -10.09
N ASN A 108 -17.48 -1.27 -10.86
CA ASN A 108 -17.06 -1.89 -12.13
C ASN A 108 -16.61 -0.90 -13.23
N ASN A 109 -17.06 0.35 -13.14
CA ASN A 109 -16.64 1.43 -14.03
C ASN A 109 -15.31 2.09 -13.58
N GLY A 110 -14.67 1.57 -12.53
CA GLY A 110 -13.42 2.09 -11.99
C GLY A 110 -13.59 3.38 -11.17
N LEU A 111 -14.83 3.76 -10.83
CA LEU A 111 -15.06 4.82 -9.84
C LEU A 111 -14.66 4.29 -8.47
N VAL A 112 -13.94 5.11 -7.72
CA VAL A 112 -13.55 4.77 -6.37
C VAL A 112 -13.94 5.88 -5.43
N THR A 113 -14.57 5.50 -4.34
CA THR A 113 -14.90 6.36 -3.22
C THR A 113 -14.21 5.83 -1.98
N ALA A 114 -13.38 6.64 -1.35
CA ALA A 114 -12.81 6.32 -0.07
C ALA A 114 -13.42 7.25 0.99
N THR A 115 -13.64 6.71 2.18
CA THR A 115 -14.19 7.41 3.33
C THR A 115 -13.34 7.12 4.55
N ASP A 116 -12.96 8.14 5.30
CA ASP A 116 -12.29 7.97 6.60
C ASP A 116 -13.30 7.56 7.70
N ASN A 117 -12.78 7.18 8.86
CA ASN A 117 -13.48 6.90 10.12
C ASN A 117 -14.51 7.97 10.53
N TYR A 118 -14.32 9.21 10.08
CA TYR A 118 -15.21 10.34 10.35
C TYR A 118 -16.28 10.56 9.27
N GLY A 119 -16.38 9.65 8.29
CA GLY A 119 -17.30 9.74 7.16
C GLY A 119 -16.93 10.83 6.14
N GLN A 120 -15.70 11.35 6.18
CA GLN A 120 -15.21 12.31 5.21
C GLN A 120 -14.73 11.58 3.95
N ASN A 121 -15.16 12.07 2.78
CA ASN A 121 -14.68 11.55 1.50
C ASN A 121 -13.19 11.88 1.32
N LEU A 122 -12.42 10.84 1.04
CA LEU A 122 -11.00 10.91 0.75
C LEU A 122 -10.80 10.88 -0.76
N ASP A 123 -10.23 11.95 -1.30
CA ASP A 123 -9.91 12.03 -2.72
C ASP A 123 -8.67 11.19 -3.05
N LEU A 124 -8.81 10.31 -4.05
CA LEU A 124 -7.71 9.52 -4.61
C LEU A 124 -6.66 10.35 -5.31
N ASN A 125 -7.09 11.45 -5.94
CA ASN A 125 -6.22 12.36 -6.68
C ASN A 125 -5.72 13.54 -5.82
N ALA A 126 -6.15 13.67 -4.56
CA ALA A 126 -5.67 14.73 -3.71
C ALA A 126 -4.20 14.47 -3.35
N SER A 127 -3.29 15.25 -3.91
CA SER A 127 -1.90 15.25 -3.49
C SER A 127 -1.82 15.45 -1.97
N PRO A 128 -0.95 14.74 -1.22
CA PRO A 128 -0.83 14.89 0.23
C PRO A 128 -0.42 16.31 0.68
N PHE A 129 -0.13 17.21 -0.26
CA PHE A 129 0.30 18.59 -0.02
C PHE A 129 -0.72 19.67 -0.36
N SER A 130 -1.94 19.34 -0.80
CA SER A 130 -2.97 20.35 -1.08
C SER A 130 -3.80 20.67 0.17
N ARG A 131 -3.15 21.05 1.28
CA ARG A 131 -3.87 21.87 2.28
C ARG A 131 -4.04 23.25 1.66
N HIS A 132 -5.30 23.66 1.54
CA HIS A 132 -5.70 25.03 1.21
C HIS A 132 -4.77 26.05 1.87
N LEU A 133 -3.95 26.70 1.05
CA LEU A 133 -3.34 28.00 1.31
C LEU A 133 -4.23 29.09 0.68
N ASP A 134 -5.54 28.96 0.87
CA ASP A 134 -6.53 29.98 0.48
C ASP A 134 -7.00 30.79 1.70
N ASP A 135 -6.13 31.00 2.69
CA ASP A 135 -6.32 32.12 3.61
C ASP A 135 -5.75 33.37 2.93
N GLU A 136 -6.63 34.08 2.22
CA GLU A 136 -6.45 35.46 1.83
C GLU A 136 -5.92 36.26 3.03
N ILE A 137 -4.68 36.76 2.94
CA ILE A 137 -4.15 37.75 3.87
C ILE A 137 -4.69 39.10 3.40
N PRO A 138 -5.63 39.76 4.11
CA PRO A 138 -5.97 41.14 3.79
C PRO A 138 -4.78 42.05 4.12
N PHE A 139 -4.40 42.87 3.14
CA PHE A 139 -3.38 43.92 3.27
C PHE A 139 -3.79 45.00 4.29
#